data_AF-A0A518CI67-F1
#
_entry.id   AF-A0A518CI67-F1
#
_cell.length_a   1.000
_cell.length_b   1.000
_cell.length_c   1.000
_cell.angle_alpha   90.00
_cell.angle_beta   90.00
_cell.angle_gamma   90.00
#
_symmetry.space_group_name_H-M   'P 1'
#
loop_
_entity.id
_entity.type
_entity.pdbx_description
1 polymer ?
#
loop_
_entity_poly.entity_id
_entity_poly.type
_entity_poly.pdbx_seq_one_letter_code
_entity_poly.pdbx_strand_id
1 'polypeptide(L)'
;MEITGYDNVIFTDCKKRFVSNNILTWIKTLWPNCLCQFDGQDNHILLPDLPKQLSWFEGYFCKNDTMEVHWEENGYSLMKDGEGPFGILFRERNMLHLKLNGVTEVNDPIVEPNYSANLLLNNSLEMTVITPCDPHKDSFSELVLENCISACNYES
;
A
#
# COMPACT_ATOMS: atom_id res chain seq x y z
N MET A 1 -5.70 16.07 12.98
CA MET A 1 -4.33 15.85 12.48
C MET A 1 -4.41 15.90 10.97
N GLU A 2 -3.69 16.83 10.31
CA GLU A 2 -3.57 16.78 8.86
C GLU A 2 -2.75 15.54 8.49
N ILE A 3 -3.23 14.74 7.54
CA ILE A 3 -2.45 13.62 7.01
C ILE A 3 -1.36 14.24 6.14
N THR A 4 -0.13 14.33 6.66
CA THR A 4 1.02 14.93 5.98
C THR A 4 1.79 13.89 5.15
N GLY A 5 1.12 13.18 4.24
CA GLY A 5 1.73 12.14 3.41
C GLY A 5 1.33 12.23 1.93
N TYR A 6 1.98 11.46 1.08
CA TYR A 6 1.66 11.33 -0.35
C TYR A 6 0.80 10.09 -0.58
N ASP A 7 -0.42 10.30 -1.08
CA ASP A 7 -1.38 9.25 -1.36
C ASP A 7 -1.29 8.77 -2.82
N ASN A 8 -1.26 7.45 -2.98
CA ASN A 8 -1.29 6.79 -4.27
C ASN A 8 -2.42 5.77 -4.27
N VAL A 9 -3.24 5.76 -5.31
CA VAL A 9 -4.44 4.91 -5.39
C VAL A 9 -4.25 3.83 -6.44
N ILE A 10 -4.45 2.58 -6.03
CA ILE A 10 -4.37 1.38 -6.87
C ILE A 10 -5.76 0.75 -6.93
N PHE A 11 -6.20 0.40 -8.15
CA PHE A 11 -7.41 -0.38 -8.38
C PHE A 11 -7.03 -1.77 -8.86
N THR A 12 -7.60 -2.80 -8.23
CA THR A 12 -7.37 -4.20 -8.60
C THR A 12 -8.66 -5.01 -8.51
N ASP A 13 -8.78 -6.08 -9.28
CA ASP A 13 -9.83 -7.09 -9.15
C ASP A 13 -9.46 -8.20 -8.15
N CYS A 14 -8.26 -8.14 -7.57
CA CYS A 14 -7.80 -9.07 -6.56
C CYS A 14 -8.63 -9.01 -5.27
N LYS A 15 -8.70 -10.16 -4.57
CA LYS A 15 -9.37 -10.24 -3.28
C LYS A 15 -8.55 -9.55 -2.19
N LYS A 16 -9.20 -8.72 -1.36
CA LYS A 16 -8.57 -8.00 -0.25
C LYS A 16 -7.67 -8.89 0.62
N ARG A 17 -8.18 -10.06 1.03
CA ARG A 17 -7.42 -11.03 1.84
C ARG A 17 -6.12 -11.48 1.16
N PHE A 18 -6.10 -11.60 -0.16
CA PHE A 18 -4.89 -12.01 -0.87
C PHE A 18 -3.86 -10.87 -0.84
N VAL A 19 -4.27 -9.69 -1.28
CA VAL A 19 -3.42 -8.48 -1.32
C VAL A 19 -2.87 -8.14 0.06
N SER A 20 -3.72 -8.15 1.10
CA SER A 20 -3.33 -7.83 2.47
C SER A 20 -2.26 -8.78 3.02
N ASN A 21 -2.38 -10.09 2.75
CA ASN A 21 -1.41 -11.07 3.23
C ASN A 21 -0.07 -11.00 2.47
N ASN A 22 -0.10 -10.71 1.17
CA ASN A 22 1.12 -10.51 0.39
C ASN A 22 1.89 -9.29 0.89
N ILE A 23 1.19 -8.18 1.15
CA ILE A 23 1.78 -6.98 1.75
C ILE A 23 2.40 -7.30 3.10
N LEU A 24 1.68 -7.94 4.02
CA LEU A 24 2.23 -8.30 5.34
C LEU A 24 3.46 -9.22 5.23
N THR A 25 3.48 -10.12 4.24
CA THR A 25 4.64 -10.98 3.97
C THR A 25 5.86 -10.17 3.56
N TRP A 26 5.68 -9.20 2.65
CA TRP A 26 6.75 -8.30 2.24
C TRP A 26 7.25 -7.42 3.39
N ILE A 27 6.33 -6.80 4.16
CA ILE A 27 6.70 -5.97 5.32
C ILE A 27 7.49 -6.79 6.33
N LYS A 28 7.17 -8.07 6.52
CA LYS A 28 7.92 -8.95 7.43
C LYS A 28 9.35 -9.19 6.98
N THR A 29 9.60 -9.25 5.67
CA THR A 29 10.95 -9.35 5.12
C THR A 29 11.70 -8.02 5.24
N LEU A 30 11.01 -6.89 5.03
CA LEU A 30 11.60 -5.56 5.16
C LEU A 30 11.94 -5.21 6.62
N TRP A 31 10.97 -5.37 7.51
CA TRP A 31 11.03 -5.03 8.93
C TRP A 31 10.50 -6.20 9.79
N PRO A 32 11.37 -7.13 10.21
CA PRO A 32 10.97 -8.31 10.97
C PRO A 32 10.25 -8.02 12.29
N ASN A 33 10.49 -6.84 12.88
CA ASN A 33 9.89 -6.38 14.13
C ASN A 33 8.96 -5.16 13.92
N CYS A 34 8.35 -5.06 12.74
CA CYS A 34 7.42 -3.98 12.42
C CYS A 34 6.30 -3.88 13.46
N LEU A 35 6.04 -2.68 13.94
CA LEU A 35 4.83 -2.32 14.67
C LEU A 35 3.73 -2.01 13.66
N CYS A 36 2.56 -2.58 13.87
CA CYS A 36 1.41 -2.40 13.01
C CYS A 36 0.22 -1.95 13.86
N GLN A 37 -0.58 -1.02 13.35
CA GLN A 37 -1.90 -0.70 13.91
C GLN A 37 -2.97 -0.92 12.82
N PHE A 38 -4.04 -1.61 13.15
CA PHE A 38 -5.16 -1.87 12.23
C PHE A 38 -6.46 -1.24 12.72
N ASP A 39 -7.45 -1.18 11.83
CA ASP A 39 -8.79 -0.67 12.14
C ASP A 39 -9.38 -1.31 13.41
N GLY A 40 -9.87 -0.47 14.32
CA GLY A 40 -10.51 -0.89 15.56
C GLY A 40 -9.55 -1.39 16.66
N GLN A 41 -8.24 -1.16 16.54
CA GLN A 41 -7.24 -1.47 17.56
C GLN A 41 -6.65 -0.21 18.20
N ASP A 42 -6.66 -0.18 19.54
CA ASP A 42 -6.15 0.95 20.32
C ASP A 42 -4.62 0.94 20.47
N ASN A 43 -3.97 -0.20 20.24
CA ASN A 43 -2.53 -0.37 20.45
C ASN A 43 -1.85 -0.97 19.22
N HIS A 44 -0.58 -0.62 19.05
CA HIS A 44 0.32 -1.27 18.10
C HIS A 44 0.54 -2.75 18.46
N ILE A 45 0.61 -3.60 17.44
CA ILE A 45 0.93 -5.02 17.54
C ILE A 45 2.18 -5.30 16.71
N LEU A 46 3.08 -6.14 17.24
CA LEU A 46 4.22 -6.63 16.48
C LEU A 46 3.75 -7.55 15.35
N LEU A 47 4.23 -7.29 14.14
CA LEU A 47 3.88 -8.06 12.94
C LEU A 47 4.06 -9.58 13.10
N PRO A 48 5.12 -10.10 13.78
CA PRO A 48 5.26 -11.52 14.06
C PRO A 48 4.11 -12.15 14.87
N ASP A 49 3.43 -11.35 15.69
CA ASP A 49 2.37 -11.81 16.59
C ASP A 49 0.99 -11.78 15.93
N LEU A 50 0.89 -11.24 14.72
CA LEU A 50 -0.35 -11.27 13.96
C LEU A 50 -0.72 -12.69 13.54
N PRO A 51 -2.03 -13.00 13.43
CA PRO A 51 -2.46 -14.25 12.84
C PRO A 51 -1.92 -14.39 11.41
N LYS A 52 -1.59 -15.62 11.00
CA LYS A 52 -1.04 -15.92 9.66
C LYS A 52 -1.88 -15.38 8.49
N GLN A 53 -3.17 -15.17 8.72
CA GLN A 53 -4.07 -14.60 7.74
C GLN A 53 -4.91 -13.54 8.43
N LEU A 54 -4.76 -12.30 7.99
CA LEU A 54 -5.50 -11.16 8.51
C LEU A 54 -6.14 -10.40 7.34
N SER A 55 -7.41 -10.07 7.51
CA SER A 55 -8.15 -9.20 6.60
C SER A 55 -8.46 -7.93 7.37
N TRP A 56 -7.90 -6.82 6.93
CA TRP A 56 -8.03 -5.50 7.56
C TRP A 56 -8.51 -4.48 6.52
N PHE A 57 -8.98 -3.33 6.96
CA PHE A 57 -9.37 -2.23 6.07
C PHE A 57 -8.39 -1.08 6.12
N GLU A 58 -7.69 -0.91 7.22
CA GLU A 58 -6.69 0.13 7.40
C GLU A 58 -5.53 -0.43 8.21
N GLY A 59 -4.32 -0.08 7.80
CA GLY A 59 -3.09 -0.58 8.39
C GLY A 59 -2.01 0.51 8.38
N TYR A 60 -1.43 0.77 9.54
CA TYR A 60 -0.33 1.71 9.74
C TYR A 60 0.91 0.95 10.17
N PHE A 61 2.06 1.26 9.57
CA PHE A 61 3.27 0.47 9.72
C PHE A 61 4.45 1.34 10.11
N CYS A 62 5.09 0.97 11.23
CA CYS A 62 6.32 1.56 11.72
C CYS A 62 7.36 0.45 11.89
N LYS A 63 8.60 0.69 11.46
CA LYS A 63 9.72 -0.26 11.59
C LYS A 63 9.95 -0.74 13.02
N ASN A 64 9.81 0.15 14.00
CA ASN A 64 10.06 -0.06 15.42
C ASN A 64 9.50 1.12 16.25
N ASP A 65 9.66 1.06 17.58
CA ASP A 65 9.18 2.11 18.51
C ASP A 65 9.75 3.50 18.19
N THR A 66 11.00 3.60 17.70
CA THR A 66 11.59 4.91 17.37
C THR A 66 10.89 5.58 16.20
N MET A 67 10.48 4.79 15.19
CA MET A 67 9.70 5.30 14.06
C MET A 67 8.28 5.66 14.47
N GLU A 68 7.70 4.94 15.43
CA GLU A 68 6.37 5.24 15.97
C GLU A 68 6.35 6.58 16.70
N VAL A 69 7.30 6.82 17.62
CA VAL A 69 7.46 8.12 18.28
C VAL A 69 7.70 9.24 17.25
N HIS A 70 8.54 8.98 16.24
CA HIS A 70 8.76 9.95 15.15
C HIS A 70 7.45 10.26 14.40
N TRP A 71 6.61 9.25 14.16
CA TRP A 71 5.33 9.39 13.48
C TRP A 71 4.33 10.24 14.27
N GLU A 72 4.24 10.04 15.59
CA GLU A 72 3.38 10.85 16.46
C GLU A 72 3.74 12.34 16.41
N GLU A 73 5.04 12.64 16.35
CA GLU A 73 5.56 14.01 16.35
C GLU A 73 5.53 14.66 14.96
N ASN A 74 5.81 13.90 13.89
CA ASN A 74 6.13 14.45 12.57
C ASN A 74 5.21 13.94 11.44
N GLY A 75 4.23 13.09 11.74
CA GLY A 75 3.38 12.47 10.73
C GLY A 75 4.17 11.65 9.70
N TYR A 76 3.65 11.52 8.49
CA TYR A 76 4.30 10.76 7.41
C TYR A 76 5.53 11.50 6.88
N SER A 77 6.67 11.29 7.52
CA SER A 77 7.94 11.91 7.12
C SER A 77 9.09 10.92 7.24
N LEU A 78 10.12 11.12 6.42
CA LEU A 78 11.32 10.30 6.47
C LEU A 78 12.13 10.60 7.75
N MET A 79 12.68 9.54 8.32
CA MET A 79 13.70 9.57 9.35
C MET A 79 15.09 9.77 8.73
N LYS A 80 16.11 9.92 9.58
CA LYS A 80 17.50 10.16 9.15
C LYS A 80 18.11 9.01 8.34
N ASP A 81 17.59 7.80 8.48
CA ASP A 81 18.04 6.63 7.72
C ASP A 81 17.38 6.53 6.33
N GLY A 82 16.48 7.46 5.98
CA GLY A 82 15.80 7.50 4.69
C GLY A 82 14.56 6.60 4.61
N GLU A 83 14.12 6.03 5.73
CA GLU A 83 12.85 5.29 5.84
C GLU A 83 11.83 6.09 6.65
N GLY A 84 10.54 5.77 6.57
CA GLY A 84 9.51 6.45 7.35
C GLY A 84 8.25 5.61 7.54
N PRO A 85 7.32 6.03 8.41
CA PRO A 85 6.05 5.34 8.58
C PRO A 85 5.26 5.41 7.27
N PHE A 86 4.43 4.40 7.03
CA PHE A 86 3.49 4.40 5.90
C PHE A 86 2.16 3.78 6.29
N GLY A 87 1.11 4.11 5.53
CA GLY A 87 -0.25 3.68 5.77
C GLY A 87 -0.87 3.05 4.52
N ILE A 88 -1.80 2.13 4.72
CA ILE A 88 -2.53 1.50 3.63
C ILE A 88 -4.00 1.43 4.02
N LEU A 89 -4.89 1.79 3.09
CA LEU A 89 -6.32 1.74 3.26
C LEU A 89 -6.95 0.96 2.12
N PHE A 90 -7.87 0.06 2.45
CA PHE A 90 -8.64 -0.73 1.50
C PHE A 90 -10.09 -0.28 1.49
N ARG A 91 -10.65 -0.22 0.29
CA ARG A 91 -12.08 0.01 0.08
C ARG A 91 -12.62 -0.90 -1.00
N GLU A 92 -13.65 -1.65 -0.67
CA GLU A 92 -14.36 -2.48 -1.65
C GLU A 92 -15.26 -1.60 -2.52
N ARG A 93 -15.24 -1.86 -3.83
CA ARG A 93 -15.98 -1.11 -4.85
C ARG A 93 -16.82 -2.07 -5.68
N ASN A 94 -18.11 -1.79 -5.79
CA ASN A 94 -19.04 -2.66 -6.50
C ASN A 94 -18.82 -2.62 -8.03
N MET A 95 -18.75 -1.41 -8.59
CA MET A 95 -18.53 -1.19 -10.02
C MET A 95 -17.69 0.07 -10.21
N LEU A 96 -16.60 -0.04 -10.96
CA LEU A 96 -15.75 1.08 -11.34
C LEU A 96 -15.80 1.26 -12.85
N HIS A 97 -15.95 2.52 -13.26
CA HIS A 97 -15.79 2.93 -14.64
C HIS A 97 -14.64 3.94 -14.70
N LEU A 98 -13.52 3.50 -15.29
CA LEU A 98 -12.30 4.28 -15.39
C LEU A 98 -12.07 4.65 -16.86
N LYS A 99 -11.70 5.91 -17.10
CA LYS A 99 -11.18 6.36 -18.40
C LYS A 99 -9.67 6.23 -18.36
N LEU A 100 -9.12 5.46 -19.29
CA LEU A 100 -7.68 5.22 -19.35
C LEU A 100 -7.03 6.32 -20.19
N ASN A 101 -5.99 6.95 -19.64
CA ASN A 101 -5.15 7.91 -20.34
C ASN A 101 -3.87 7.26 -20.92
N GLY A 102 -3.67 5.98 -20.67
CA GLY A 102 -2.52 5.17 -21.10
C GLY A 102 -2.61 3.76 -20.49
N VAL A 103 -1.86 2.81 -21.05
CA VAL A 103 -1.76 1.44 -20.54
C VAL A 103 -0.30 1.01 -20.56
N THR A 104 0.18 0.48 -19.44
CA THR A 104 1.53 -0.09 -19.32
C THR A 104 1.37 -1.54 -18.87
N GLU A 105 2.00 -2.48 -19.57
CA GLU A 105 2.07 -3.87 -19.12
C GLU A 105 3.31 -4.05 -18.25
N VAL A 106 3.17 -4.85 -17.20
CA VAL A 106 4.26 -5.09 -16.25
C VAL A 106 5.36 -5.99 -16.86
N ASN A 107 5.04 -6.77 -17.91
CA ASN A 107 5.93 -7.81 -18.44
C ASN A 107 6.20 -7.77 -19.96
N ASP A 108 5.59 -6.86 -20.73
CA ASP A 108 5.76 -6.79 -22.18
C ASP A 108 5.70 -5.32 -22.68
N PRO A 109 6.60 -4.85 -23.55
CA PRO A 109 6.45 -3.56 -24.21
C PRO A 109 5.17 -3.50 -25.07
N ILE A 110 4.18 -2.74 -24.59
CA ILE A 110 2.93 -2.46 -25.33
C ILE A 110 3.19 -1.51 -26.51
N VAL A 111 2.50 -1.75 -27.62
CA VAL A 111 2.15 -0.71 -28.61
C VAL A 111 0.95 0.05 -28.07
N GLU A 112 1.15 1.28 -27.57
CA GLU A 112 0.07 2.05 -26.96
C GLU A 112 -1.13 2.15 -27.93
N PRO A 113 -2.34 1.73 -27.52
CA PRO A 113 -3.51 1.94 -28.34
C PRO A 113 -3.76 3.46 -28.47
N ASN A 114 -3.68 3.98 -29.70
CA ASN A 114 -3.91 5.39 -30.04
C ASN A 114 -5.39 5.83 -29.93
N TYR A 115 -6.19 5.20 -29.07
CA TYR A 115 -7.62 5.46 -28.92
C TYR A 115 -8.06 5.47 -27.46
N SER A 116 -9.13 6.21 -27.17
CA SER A 116 -9.72 6.27 -25.82
C SER A 116 -10.22 4.89 -25.38
N ALA A 117 -9.68 4.37 -24.30
CA ALA A 117 -10.11 3.12 -23.69
C ALA A 117 -10.83 3.39 -22.36
N ASN A 118 -11.79 2.53 -22.05
CA ASN A 118 -12.48 2.53 -20.76
C ASN A 118 -12.26 1.16 -20.11
N LEU A 119 -12.01 1.17 -18.80
CA LEU A 119 -11.94 -0.05 -17.99
C LEU A 119 -13.17 -0.13 -17.11
N LEU A 120 -13.84 -1.29 -17.15
CA LEU A 120 -14.97 -1.61 -16.28
C LEU A 120 -14.55 -2.76 -15.37
N LEU A 121 -14.52 -2.50 -14.07
CA LEU A 121 -14.22 -3.51 -13.05
C LEU A 121 -15.43 -3.72 -12.16
N ASN A 122 -15.75 -4.99 -11.88
CA ASN A 122 -16.79 -5.37 -10.95
C ASN A 122 -16.16 -5.99 -9.70
N ASN A 123 -16.71 -5.68 -8.53
CA ASN A 123 -16.24 -6.18 -7.23
C ASN A 123 -14.72 -5.95 -7.03
N SER A 124 -14.25 -4.77 -7.42
CA SER A 124 -12.86 -4.37 -7.34
C SER A 124 -12.49 -3.89 -5.94
N LEU A 125 -11.20 -3.90 -5.66
CA LEU A 125 -10.57 -3.33 -4.49
C LEU A 125 -9.86 -2.04 -4.88
N GLU A 126 -10.15 -0.97 -4.14
CA GLU A 126 -9.35 0.25 -4.12
C GLU A 126 -8.38 0.17 -2.94
N MET A 127 -7.11 0.43 -3.19
CA MET A 127 -6.06 0.50 -2.19
C MET A 127 -5.40 1.88 -2.25
N THR A 128 -5.48 2.63 -1.16
CA THR A 128 -4.73 3.88 -1.00
C THR A 128 -3.48 3.59 -0.20
N VAL A 129 -2.32 3.90 -0.76
CA VAL A 129 -1.00 3.79 -0.12
C VAL A 129 -0.54 5.20 0.24
N ILE A 130 -0.30 5.44 1.52
CA ILE A 130 0.17 6.73 2.06
C ILE A 130 1.64 6.57 2.40
N THR A 131 2.49 7.36 1.76
CA THR A 131 3.96 7.32 1.89
C THR A 131 4.50 8.65 2.42
N PRO A 132 5.69 8.68 3.03
CA PRO A 132 6.28 9.89 3.59
C PRO A 132 6.77 10.90 2.53
N CYS A 133 7.05 10.45 1.29
CA CYS A 133 7.52 11.29 0.19
C CYS A 133 6.86 10.89 -1.14
N ASP A 134 7.03 11.73 -2.17
CA ASP A 134 6.59 11.42 -3.54
C ASP A 134 7.35 10.20 -4.07
N PRO A 135 6.67 9.06 -4.38
CA PRO A 135 7.31 7.85 -4.87
C PRO A 135 8.09 8.04 -6.18
N HIS A 136 7.83 9.09 -6.96
CA HIS A 136 8.62 9.38 -8.16
C HIS A 136 9.95 10.09 -7.88
N LYS A 137 10.21 10.45 -6.62
CA LYS A 137 11.38 11.22 -6.19
C LYS A 137 12.15 10.60 -5.03
N ASP A 138 11.57 9.62 -4.34
CA ASP A 138 12.14 9.00 -3.15
C ASP A 138 12.10 7.47 -3.26
N SER A 139 13.27 6.83 -3.08
CA SER A 139 13.43 5.39 -3.27
C SER A 139 12.69 4.54 -2.23
N PHE A 140 12.51 5.03 -1.00
CA PHE A 140 11.77 4.28 0.01
C PHE A 140 10.27 4.29 -0.31
N SER A 141 9.73 5.46 -0.64
CA SER A 141 8.32 5.63 -1.03
C SER A 141 8.01 4.89 -2.34
N GLU A 142 8.94 4.89 -3.30
CA GLU A 142 8.90 4.05 -4.50
C GLU A 142 8.80 2.57 -4.16
N LEU A 143 9.72 2.06 -3.33
CA LEU A 143 9.74 0.66 -2.89
C LEU A 143 8.41 0.24 -2.23
N VAL A 144 7.84 1.09 -1.37
CA VAL A 144 6.55 0.83 -0.73
C VAL A 144 5.44 0.70 -1.77
N LEU A 145 5.36 1.66 -2.71
CA LEU A 145 4.34 1.66 -3.74
C LEU A 145 4.47 0.45 -4.68
N GLU A 146 5.68 0.15 -5.16
CA GLU A 146 5.93 -0.96 -6.08
C GLU A 146 5.61 -2.32 -5.46
N ASN A 147 5.89 -2.51 -4.17
CA ASN A 147 5.53 -3.77 -3.49
C ASN A 147 4.02 -3.88 -3.23
N CYS A 148 3.32 -2.76 -3.01
CA CYS A 148 1.86 -2.76 -2.98
C CYS A 148 1.25 -3.12 -4.34
N ILE A 149 1.80 -2.59 -5.44
CA ILE A 149 1.39 -2.97 -6.80
C ILE A 149 1.68 -4.45 -7.04
N SER A 150 2.89 -4.91 -6.70
CA SER A 150 3.31 -6.30 -6.88
C SER A 150 2.48 -7.28 -6.05
N ALA A 151 2.02 -6.89 -4.86
CA ALA A 151 1.11 -7.70 -4.04
C ALA A 151 -0.26 -7.94 -4.70
N CYS A 152 -0.63 -7.11 -5.70
CA CYS A 152 -1.81 -7.30 -6.54
C CYS A 152 -1.58 -8.22 -7.74
N ASN A 153 -0.32 -8.61 -8.03
CA ASN A 153 -0.04 -9.56 -9.10
C ASN A 153 -0.29 -10.98 -8.60
N TYR A 154 -1.18 -11.68 -9.30
CA TYR A 154 -1.49 -13.09 -9.05
C TYR A 154 -0.62 -13.96 -9.95
N GLU A 155 0.27 -14.79 -9.38
CA GLU A 155 0.70 -16.00 -10.07
C GLU A 155 -0.32 -17.10 -9.75
N SER A 156 -1.08 -17.49 -10.78
CA SER A 156 -2.07 -18.57 -10.74
C SER A 156 -1.43 -19.96 -10.67
#